data_AF-A0A2P2I8A1-F1
#
_entry.id   AF-A0A2P2I8A1-F1
#
_cell.length_a   1.000
_cell.length_b   1.000
_cell.length_c   1.000
_cell.angle_alpha   90.00
_cell.angle_beta   90.00
_cell.angle_gamma   90.00
#
_symmetry.space_group_name_H-M   'P 1'
#
loop_
_entity.id
_entity.type
_entity.pdbx_description
1 polymer ?
#
loop_
_entity_poly.entity_id
_entity_poly.type
_entity_poly.pdbx_seq_one_letter_code
_entity_poly.pdbx_strand_id
1 'polypeptide(L)'
;MAEAHSAVAFSFSVTHEGVQLDYDREVLNLIFFSGWRSWKRSLNRLSNNIRCGLFPGSLTGVTLSVGVVNSLEFLKIYNDLKFDTTLGLVPYFQKYIRISEPLQNIACATVGGVVVWMGIVVVLKYSLKALLMYKGWMYEARGRGSRTSWTTRIWYVLVKIASGFPRPMLYSYQGSLPSLPLPAVKDTMRRYLRSVRPLLEDKNYSRMERLAGEFESGIGRKLQRYLVLKSWWSTNYVSDWWEEYVYLRGRAPIMINSNFYGTDAIIVHPTFVQSARAANVCHAAFIFRRQIDRQELMPIMASGTVPLCSAQYERTFNTCRLPGVDSDKLVHFGDSTHIVVMHNGRFFKVPCYYKGQLLAPVELQIQFDRILQNKTQPDDGEKLLGALTAGPRRPWAQARERFFRTGVNRASLMAIERAAFVVALETDSSPYNADPGTVLDDFVHTMLHGKGYDRWFDKSFNIIVMENGRIGFNAEHGWA
;
A
#
# COMPACT_ATOMS: atom_id res chain seq x y z
N MET A 1 20.39 6.87 4.65
CA MET A 1 21.30 7.87 4.06
C MET A 1 21.55 9.08 4.96
N ALA A 2 20.77 9.33 6.02
CA ALA A 2 21.18 10.31 7.04
C ALA A 2 22.53 9.97 7.69
N GLU A 3 22.83 8.68 7.92
CA GLU A 3 24.06 8.22 8.58
C GLU A 3 25.34 8.31 7.71
N ALA A 4 25.25 8.07 6.41
CA ALA A 4 26.42 8.15 5.52
C ALA A 4 26.76 9.60 5.13
N HIS A 5 25.78 10.51 5.09
CA HIS A 5 26.02 11.94 4.88
C HIS A 5 26.41 12.67 6.18
N SER A 6 26.03 12.17 7.36
CA SER A 6 26.47 12.76 8.64
C SER A 6 27.95 12.52 8.93
N ALA A 7 28.53 11.43 8.42
CA ALA A 7 29.97 11.16 8.51
C ALA A 7 30.85 12.12 7.66
N VAL A 8 30.26 12.87 6.72
CA VAL A 8 30.96 13.90 5.92
C VAL A 8 30.64 15.32 6.41
N ALA A 9 29.56 15.49 7.18
CA ALA A 9 29.19 16.78 7.77
C ALA A 9 30.14 17.23 8.89
N PHE A 10 30.85 16.27 9.49
CA PHE A 10 31.82 16.47 10.55
C PHE A 10 33.07 15.67 10.21
N SER A 11 34.13 16.32 9.77
CA SER A 11 35.44 15.68 9.69
C SER A 11 36.16 15.91 11.01
N PHE A 12 36.59 14.83 11.64
CA PHE A 12 37.35 14.86 12.88
C PHE A 12 38.80 14.53 12.56
N SER A 13 39.69 15.50 12.72
CA SER A 13 41.14 15.29 12.69
C SER A 13 41.69 15.53 14.09
N VAL A 14 42.39 14.53 14.63
CA VAL A 14 43.14 14.67 15.88
C VAL A 14 44.56 15.07 15.49
N THR A 15 44.93 16.33 15.74
CA THR A 15 46.29 16.83 15.52
C THR A 15 47.03 16.95 16.86
N HIS A 16 48.35 17.14 16.83
CA HIS A 16 49.16 17.34 18.03
C HIS A 16 48.76 18.59 18.85
N GLU A 17 47.92 19.47 18.29
CA GLU A 17 47.42 20.70 18.93
C GLU A 17 45.97 20.56 19.45
N GLY A 18 45.31 19.41 19.24
CA GLY A 18 43.95 19.15 19.74
C GLY A 18 43.01 18.51 18.71
N VAL A 19 41.72 18.49 19.02
CA VAL A 19 40.67 17.98 18.12
C VAL A 19 40.20 19.13 17.23
N GLN A 20 40.46 19.05 15.92
CA GLN A 20 39.88 19.95 14.92
C GLN A 20 38.58 19.33 14.37
N LEU A 21 37.51 20.12 14.43
CA LEU A 21 36.18 19.75 13.99
C LEU A 21 35.79 20.67 12.84
N ASP A 22 35.92 20.16 11.61
CA ASP A 22 35.54 20.90 10.40
C ASP A 22 34.12 20.49 10.01
N TYR A 23 33.23 21.49 9.85
CA TYR A 23 31.82 21.25 9.51
C TYR A 23 31.36 22.11 8.34
N ASP A 24 30.74 21.47 7.36
CA ASP A 24 30.21 22.13 6.18
C ASP A 24 28.83 22.75 6.47
N ARG A 25 28.74 24.08 6.43
CA ARG A 25 27.49 24.83 6.64
C ARG A 25 26.41 24.47 5.62
N GLU A 26 26.75 24.14 4.37
CA GLU A 26 25.77 23.72 3.37
C GLU A 26 25.20 22.34 3.74
N VAL A 27 26.04 21.41 4.20
CA VAL A 27 25.59 20.08 4.66
C VAL A 27 24.71 20.20 5.91
N LEU A 28 25.08 21.03 6.88
CA LEU A 28 24.24 21.26 8.07
C LEU A 28 22.88 21.87 7.71
N ASN A 29 22.85 22.85 6.79
CA ASN A 29 21.60 23.41 6.30
C ASN A 29 20.75 22.36 5.58
N LEU A 30 21.36 21.50 4.75
CA LEU A 30 20.67 20.40 4.09
C LEU A 30 20.08 19.41 5.11
N ILE A 31 20.83 19.06 6.15
CA ILE A 31 20.36 18.20 7.24
C ILE A 31 19.18 18.87 7.96
N PHE A 32 19.32 20.12 8.37
CA PHE A 32 18.26 20.87 9.05
C PHE A 32 16.98 20.96 8.21
N PHE A 33 17.08 21.41 6.95
CA PHE A 33 15.92 21.49 6.06
C PHE A 33 15.33 20.12 5.71
N SER A 34 16.14 19.06 5.66
CA SER A 34 15.63 17.69 5.49
C SER A 34 14.85 17.23 6.74
N GLY A 35 15.37 17.52 7.94
CA GLY A 35 14.71 17.23 9.21
C GLY A 35 13.40 17.98 9.36
N TRP A 36 13.41 19.29 9.10
CA TRP A 36 12.21 20.13 9.12
C TRP A 36 11.11 19.63 8.16
N ARG A 37 11.48 19.25 6.94
CA ARG A 37 10.52 18.70 5.96
C ARG A 37 9.99 17.34 6.38
N SER A 38 10.84 16.48 6.93
CA SER A 38 10.42 15.19 7.50
C SER A 38 9.41 15.38 8.63
N TRP A 39 9.66 16.33 9.53
CA TRP A 39 8.74 16.68 10.60
C TRP A 39 7.41 17.23 10.08
N LYS A 40 7.44 18.21 9.16
CA LYS A 40 6.23 18.76 8.51
C LYS A 40 5.42 17.66 7.81
N ARG A 41 6.08 16.74 7.12
CA ARG A 41 5.43 15.59 6.47
C ARG A 41 4.78 14.65 7.49
N SER A 42 5.44 14.40 8.61
CA SER A 42 4.92 13.57 9.70
C SER A 42 3.67 14.19 10.32
N LEU A 43 3.67 15.52 10.55
CA LEU A 43 2.48 16.25 11.00
C LEU A 43 1.33 16.19 9.98
N ASN A 44 1.63 16.36 8.69
CA ASN A 44 0.62 16.25 7.64
C ASN A 44 0.02 14.84 7.58
N ARG A 45 0.85 13.78 7.69
CA ARG A 45 0.36 12.39 7.77
C ARG A 45 -0.53 12.19 8.99
N LEU A 46 -0.14 12.70 10.16
CA LEU A 46 -0.95 12.63 11.38
C LEU A 46 -2.31 13.34 11.18
N SER A 47 -2.31 14.54 10.63
CA SER A 47 -3.53 15.30 10.33
C SER A 47 -4.44 14.55 9.36
N ASN A 48 -3.88 13.96 8.30
CA ASN A 48 -4.63 13.15 7.34
C ASN A 48 -5.19 11.87 7.97
N ASN A 49 -4.42 11.20 8.84
CA ASN A 49 -4.89 10.02 9.57
C ASN A 49 -6.04 10.36 10.50
N ILE A 50 -5.99 11.52 11.19
CA ILE A 50 -7.10 12.01 12.01
C ILE A 50 -8.32 12.28 11.11
N ARG A 51 -8.16 12.99 9.99
CA ARG A 51 -9.26 13.25 9.04
C ARG A 51 -9.90 11.96 8.51
N CYS A 52 -9.08 10.99 8.10
CA CYS A 52 -9.58 9.68 7.67
C CYS A 52 -10.26 8.91 8.80
N GLY A 53 -9.69 8.96 10.01
CA GLY A 53 -10.26 8.33 11.21
C GLY A 53 -11.61 8.92 11.61
N LEU A 54 -11.89 10.17 11.26
CA LEU A 54 -13.17 10.84 11.56
C LEU A 54 -14.22 10.68 10.46
N PHE A 55 -13.86 10.16 9.29
CA PHE A 55 -14.79 9.91 8.20
C PHE A 55 -15.88 8.89 8.61
N PRO A 56 -17.17 9.08 8.24
CA PRO A 56 -17.73 10.08 7.31
C PRO A 56 -18.00 11.48 7.90
N GLY A 57 -17.68 11.69 9.17
CA GLY A 57 -17.74 13.01 9.79
C GLY A 57 -16.64 13.97 9.31
N SER A 58 -16.75 15.23 9.72
CA SER A 58 -15.78 16.28 9.40
C SER A 58 -15.38 17.09 10.63
N LEU A 59 -14.18 17.68 10.59
CA LEU A 59 -13.70 18.62 11.62
C LEU A 59 -14.61 19.85 11.76
N THR A 60 -15.26 20.29 10.67
CA THR A 60 -16.28 21.36 10.71
C THR A 60 -17.55 20.93 11.43
N GLY A 61 -17.85 19.62 11.46
CA GLY A 61 -18.95 19.08 12.26
C GLY A 61 -18.74 19.28 13.76
N VAL A 62 -17.48 19.29 14.22
CA VAL A 62 -17.15 19.58 15.63
C VAL A 62 -17.60 20.98 16.00
N THR A 63 -17.21 21.98 15.19
CA THR A 63 -17.51 23.38 15.48
C THR A 63 -19.00 23.65 15.43
N LEU A 64 -19.73 23.01 14.50
CA LEU A 64 -21.18 23.07 14.45
C LEU A 64 -21.81 22.48 15.72
N SER A 65 -21.38 21.29 16.13
CA SER A 65 -21.93 20.59 17.30
C SER A 65 -21.64 21.35 18.59
N VAL A 66 -20.41 21.85 18.75
CA VAL A 66 -20.02 22.72 19.87
C VAL A 66 -20.84 24.00 19.88
N GLY A 67 -21.02 24.66 18.72
CA GLY A 67 -21.83 25.87 18.62
C GLY A 67 -23.28 25.63 19.03
N VAL A 68 -23.90 24.58 18.49
CA VAL A 68 -25.29 24.20 18.82
C VAL A 68 -25.44 23.89 20.31
N VAL A 69 -24.55 23.09 20.90
CA VAL A 69 -24.62 22.74 22.33
C VAL A 69 -24.41 23.97 23.21
N ASN A 70 -23.45 24.84 22.89
CA ASN A 70 -23.24 26.08 23.64
C ASN A 70 -24.44 27.03 23.52
N SER A 71 -25.03 27.19 22.33
CA SER A 71 -26.22 28.01 22.14
C SER A 71 -27.42 27.48 22.92
N LEU A 72 -27.60 26.15 22.95
CA LEU A 72 -28.69 25.52 23.71
C LEU A 72 -28.49 25.67 25.23
N GLU A 73 -27.27 25.50 25.74
CA GLU A 73 -26.97 25.76 27.16
C GLU A 73 -27.13 27.24 27.52
N PHE A 74 -26.77 28.17 26.63
CA PHE A 74 -27.00 29.59 26.85
C PHE A 74 -28.50 29.93 26.92
N LEU A 75 -29.31 29.41 25.99
CA LEU A 75 -30.76 29.58 25.98
C LEU A 75 -31.42 28.97 27.23
N LYS A 76 -30.90 27.85 27.69
CA LYS A 76 -31.36 27.18 28.91
C LYS A 76 -31.13 28.02 30.15
N ILE A 77 -29.93 28.61 30.30
CA ILE A 77 -29.60 29.53 31.40
C ILE A 77 -30.44 30.80 31.34
N TYR A 78 -30.62 31.38 30.14
CA TYR A 78 -31.34 32.63 29.97
C TYR A 78 -32.86 32.51 30.18
N ASN A 79 -33.47 31.40 29.76
CA ASN A 79 -34.93 31.19 29.80
C ASN A 79 -35.40 30.21 30.89
N ASP A 80 -34.52 29.80 31.81
CA ASP A 80 -34.80 28.81 32.89
C ASP A 80 -35.45 27.51 32.39
N LEU A 81 -34.96 26.97 31.27
CA LEU A 81 -35.52 25.78 30.62
C LEU A 81 -34.99 24.49 31.27
N LYS A 82 -35.86 23.48 31.46
CA LYS A 82 -35.53 22.21 32.13
C LYS A 82 -35.28 21.03 31.19
N PHE A 83 -34.70 21.25 30.01
CA PHE A 83 -34.28 20.16 29.13
C PHE A 83 -32.76 20.10 28.98
N ASP A 84 -32.21 18.88 28.88
CA ASP A 84 -30.79 18.63 28.66
C ASP A 84 -30.60 17.98 27.28
N THR A 85 -29.95 18.72 26.38
CA THR A 85 -29.69 18.28 25.00
C THR A 85 -28.46 17.37 24.90
N THR A 86 -27.66 17.29 25.97
CA THR A 86 -26.42 16.52 26.05
C THR A 86 -26.55 15.24 26.85
N LEU A 87 -27.79 14.84 27.21
CA LEU A 87 -28.09 13.62 27.98
C LEU A 87 -27.29 13.52 29.30
N GLY A 88 -27.10 14.63 30.00
CA GLY A 88 -26.41 14.66 31.30
C GLY A 88 -24.90 14.91 31.23
N LEU A 89 -24.31 15.07 30.03
CA LEU A 89 -22.87 15.27 29.87
C LEU A 89 -22.39 16.60 30.46
N VAL A 90 -23.10 17.71 30.20
CA VAL A 90 -22.70 19.02 30.72
C VAL A 90 -22.75 19.06 32.25
N PRO A 91 -23.85 18.62 32.93
CA PRO A 91 -23.87 18.47 34.38
C PRO A 91 -22.79 17.54 34.94
N TYR A 92 -22.44 16.49 34.20
CA TYR A 92 -21.36 15.59 34.60
C TYR A 92 -20.00 16.29 34.59
N PHE A 93 -19.68 17.04 33.53
CA PHE A 93 -18.40 17.76 33.43
C PHE A 93 -18.28 18.92 34.42
N GLN A 94 -19.39 19.59 34.75
CA GLN A 94 -19.41 20.64 35.79
C GLN A 94 -18.90 20.15 37.16
N LYS A 95 -19.05 18.85 37.47
CA LYS A 95 -18.54 18.27 38.72
C LYS A 95 -17.01 18.27 38.80
N TYR A 96 -16.33 18.18 37.66
CA TYR A 96 -14.88 18.01 37.56
C TYR A 96 -14.15 19.28 37.11
N ILE A 97 -14.76 20.07 36.23
CA ILE A 97 -14.20 21.33 35.74
C ILE A 97 -14.66 22.45 36.67
N ARG A 98 -13.82 22.89 37.60
CA ARG A 98 -14.12 23.97 38.56
C ARG A 98 -13.48 25.29 38.10
N ILE A 99 -14.26 26.10 37.39
CA ILE A 99 -13.90 27.46 36.94
C ILE A 99 -15.02 28.39 37.41
N SER A 100 -14.79 29.71 37.46
CA SER A 100 -15.85 30.67 37.75
C SER A 100 -16.95 30.65 36.67
N GLU A 101 -18.19 30.82 37.08
CA GLU A 101 -19.27 31.12 36.13
C GLU A 101 -19.08 32.51 35.51
N PRO A 102 -19.40 32.72 34.22
CA PRO A 102 -20.07 31.81 33.28
C PRO A 102 -19.12 30.89 32.48
N LEU A 103 -17.79 31.03 32.66
CA LEU A 103 -16.78 30.28 31.89
C LEU A 103 -16.91 28.77 32.08
N GLN A 104 -17.27 28.31 33.28
CA GLN A 104 -17.48 26.89 33.58
C GLN A 104 -18.52 26.25 32.64
N ASN A 105 -19.65 26.93 32.43
CA ASN A 105 -20.76 26.41 31.62
C ASN A 105 -20.37 26.32 30.14
N ILE A 106 -19.67 27.34 29.62
CA ILE A 106 -19.14 27.34 28.25
C ILE A 106 -18.11 26.23 28.07
N ALA A 107 -17.18 26.06 29.01
CA ALA A 107 -16.16 25.00 28.94
C ALA A 107 -16.80 23.60 28.96
N CYS A 108 -17.75 23.36 29.87
CA CYS A 108 -18.44 22.07 29.96
C CYS A 108 -19.33 21.80 28.74
N ALA A 109 -20.06 22.80 28.23
CA ALA A 109 -20.84 22.71 26.99
C ALA A 109 -19.95 22.43 25.77
N THR A 110 -18.75 23.01 25.73
CA THR A 110 -17.77 22.75 24.66
C THR A 110 -17.27 21.30 24.70
N VAL A 111 -16.87 20.80 25.88
CA VAL A 111 -16.48 19.38 26.03
C VAL A 111 -17.65 18.45 25.69
N GLY A 112 -18.86 18.77 26.17
CA GLY A 112 -20.09 18.05 25.83
C GLY A 112 -20.36 18.00 24.32
N GLY A 113 -20.24 19.13 23.63
CA GLY A 113 -20.41 19.21 22.17
C GLY A 113 -19.40 18.38 21.38
N VAL A 114 -18.14 18.32 21.83
CA VAL A 114 -17.12 17.44 21.23
C VAL A 114 -17.48 15.96 21.45
N VAL A 115 -17.93 15.58 22.64
CA VAL A 115 -18.34 14.19 22.95
C VAL A 115 -19.56 13.77 22.15
N VAL A 116 -20.58 14.64 22.06
CA VAL A 116 -21.78 14.41 21.23
C VAL A 116 -21.37 14.22 19.77
N TRP A 117 -20.51 15.08 19.23
CA TRP A 117 -20.02 14.95 17.88
C TRP A 117 -19.24 13.64 17.65
N MET A 118 -18.35 13.26 18.57
CA MET A 118 -17.65 11.96 18.49
C MET A 118 -18.65 10.79 18.46
N GLY A 119 -19.71 10.85 19.28
CA GLY A 119 -20.81 9.89 19.26
C GLY A 119 -21.49 9.82 17.89
N ILE A 120 -21.83 10.97 17.29
CA ILE A 120 -22.41 11.05 15.94
C ILE A 120 -21.48 10.41 14.90
N VAL A 121 -20.18 10.73 14.93
CA VAL A 121 -19.18 10.14 14.01
C VAL A 121 -19.13 8.62 14.13
N VAL A 122 -19.12 8.10 15.35
CA VAL A 122 -19.13 6.65 15.61
C VAL A 122 -20.41 6.02 15.05
N VAL A 123 -21.58 6.60 15.33
CA VAL A 123 -22.86 6.11 14.81
C VAL A 123 -22.89 6.10 13.29
N LEU A 124 -22.46 7.18 12.64
CA LEU A 124 -22.40 7.26 11.17
C LEU A 124 -21.44 6.22 10.58
N LYS A 125 -20.26 6.04 11.18
CA LYS A 125 -19.26 5.05 10.75
C LYS A 125 -19.80 3.64 10.81
N TYR A 126 -20.41 3.25 11.93
CA TYR A 126 -21.00 1.91 12.08
C TYR A 126 -22.26 1.72 11.23
N SER A 127 -23.03 2.78 10.99
CA SER A 127 -24.17 2.75 10.04
C SER A 127 -23.68 2.49 8.62
N LEU A 128 -22.63 3.20 8.18
CA LEU A 128 -22.00 2.98 6.89
C LEU A 128 -21.43 1.56 6.79
N LYS A 129 -20.76 1.07 7.84
CA LYS A 129 -20.27 -0.31 7.90
C LYS A 129 -21.38 -1.33 7.74
N ALA A 130 -22.50 -1.15 8.44
CA ALA A 130 -23.67 -2.01 8.34
C ALA A 130 -24.28 -1.98 6.93
N LEU A 131 -24.39 -0.81 6.31
CA LEU A 131 -24.83 -0.69 4.92
C LEU A 131 -23.89 -1.44 3.97
N LEU A 132 -22.57 -1.32 4.15
CA LEU A 132 -21.58 -1.99 3.30
C LEU A 132 -21.54 -3.52 3.48
N MET A 133 -22.19 -4.08 4.51
CA MET A 133 -22.36 -5.53 4.64
C MET A 133 -23.36 -6.12 3.63
N TYR A 134 -24.24 -5.31 3.06
CA TYR A 134 -25.18 -5.77 2.03
C TYR A 134 -24.44 -6.11 0.73
N LYS A 135 -24.64 -7.35 0.24
CA LYS A 135 -24.00 -7.88 -0.98
C LYS A 135 -24.97 -8.17 -2.12
N GLY A 136 -26.27 -7.93 -1.94
CA GLY A 136 -27.27 -8.25 -2.97
C GLY A 136 -27.00 -7.54 -4.30
N TRP A 137 -26.46 -6.32 -4.24
CA TRP A 137 -26.04 -5.54 -5.40
C TRP A 137 -25.05 -6.25 -6.34
N MET A 138 -24.27 -7.22 -5.84
CA MET A 138 -23.32 -7.98 -6.67
C MET A 138 -24.02 -8.96 -7.62
N TYR A 139 -25.21 -9.44 -7.23
CA TYR A 139 -25.96 -10.48 -7.94
C TYR A 139 -27.09 -9.90 -8.82
N GLU A 140 -27.28 -8.58 -8.80
CA GLU A 140 -28.20 -7.88 -9.68
C GLU A 140 -27.75 -8.02 -11.14
N ALA A 141 -28.71 -8.28 -12.03
CA ALA A 141 -28.46 -8.31 -13.46
C ALA A 141 -28.06 -6.91 -13.97
N ARG A 142 -27.04 -6.87 -14.84
CA ARG A 142 -26.46 -5.63 -15.41
C ARG A 142 -26.68 -5.48 -16.91
N GLY A 143 -27.58 -6.30 -17.49
CA GLY A 143 -27.84 -6.34 -18.92
C GLY A 143 -28.78 -5.23 -19.40
N ARG A 144 -28.84 -5.02 -20.72
CA ARG A 144 -29.79 -4.09 -21.32
C ARG A 144 -31.23 -4.60 -21.06
N GLY A 145 -32.06 -3.77 -20.43
CA GLY A 145 -33.44 -4.11 -20.07
C GLY A 145 -33.64 -4.72 -18.68
N SER A 146 -32.57 -5.06 -17.94
CA SER A 146 -32.72 -5.50 -16.55
C SER A 146 -32.98 -4.32 -15.61
N ARG A 147 -33.94 -4.47 -14.69
CA ARG A 147 -34.25 -3.46 -13.67
C ARG A 147 -33.61 -3.87 -12.34
N THR A 148 -32.81 -2.98 -11.76
CA THR A 148 -32.27 -3.14 -10.40
C THR A 148 -33.40 -3.22 -9.39
N SER A 149 -33.31 -4.15 -8.43
CA SER A 149 -34.27 -4.26 -7.32
C SER A 149 -34.44 -2.96 -6.56
N TRP A 150 -35.66 -2.70 -6.07
CA TRP A 150 -35.94 -1.57 -5.17
C TRP A 150 -35.09 -1.60 -3.90
N THR A 151 -34.77 -2.79 -3.38
CA THR A 151 -33.90 -2.96 -2.22
C THR A 151 -32.50 -2.39 -2.46
N THR A 152 -31.87 -2.79 -3.56
CA THR A 152 -30.56 -2.26 -4.00
C THR A 152 -30.61 -0.76 -4.29
N ARG A 153 -31.72 -0.24 -4.86
CA ARG A 153 -31.87 1.21 -5.09
C ARG A 153 -31.94 2.00 -3.79
N ILE A 154 -32.75 1.56 -2.82
CA ILE A 154 -32.85 2.21 -1.50
C ILE A 154 -31.49 2.15 -0.81
N TRP A 155 -30.86 0.98 -0.80
CA TRP A 155 -29.53 0.80 -0.23
C TRP A 155 -28.49 1.75 -0.86
N TYR A 156 -28.49 1.93 -2.19
CA TYR A 156 -27.59 2.85 -2.88
C TYR A 156 -27.75 4.30 -2.39
N VAL A 157 -29.01 4.75 -2.26
CA VAL A 157 -29.32 6.08 -1.73
C VAL A 157 -28.83 6.22 -0.29
N LEU A 158 -29.08 5.22 0.55
CA LEU A 158 -28.62 5.22 1.95
C LEU A 158 -27.10 5.24 2.06
N VAL A 159 -26.37 4.46 1.26
CA VAL A 159 -24.90 4.48 1.22
C VAL A 159 -24.39 5.86 0.82
N LYS A 160 -24.98 6.49 -0.19
CA LYS A 160 -24.59 7.85 -0.61
C LYS A 160 -24.82 8.89 0.48
N ILE A 161 -25.96 8.84 1.17
CA ILE A 161 -26.24 9.75 2.29
C ILE A 161 -25.25 9.50 3.43
N ALA A 162 -25.01 8.24 3.81
CA ALA A 162 -24.14 7.86 4.92
C ALA A 162 -22.64 8.11 4.64
N SER A 163 -22.22 8.08 3.37
CA SER A 163 -20.86 8.39 2.95
C SER A 163 -20.55 9.89 3.05
N GLY A 164 -21.58 10.73 3.17
CA GLY A 164 -21.44 12.17 3.37
C GLY A 164 -20.98 12.94 2.13
N PHE A 165 -20.83 14.24 2.33
CA PHE A 165 -20.39 15.21 1.32
C PHE A 165 -18.86 15.47 1.24
N PRO A 166 -18.03 15.24 2.28
CA PRO A 166 -16.60 15.50 2.17
C PRO A 166 -15.97 14.63 1.07
N ARG A 167 -15.04 15.21 0.29
CA ARG A 167 -14.24 14.41 -0.65
C ARG A 167 -13.41 13.40 0.15
N PRO A 168 -13.60 12.09 -0.04
CA PRO A 168 -12.86 11.08 0.69
C PRO A 168 -11.39 11.09 0.28
N MET A 169 -10.52 10.85 1.26
CA MET A 169 -9.10 10.60 1.07
C MET A 169 -8.87 9.09 0.89
N LEU A 170 -7.66 8.71 0.47
CA LEU A 170 -7.33 7.32 0.10
C LEU A 170 -7.74 6.28 1.16
N TYR A 171 -7.62 6.64 2.45
CA TYR A 171 -7.90 5.75 3.58
C TYR A 171 -9.19 6.10 4.34
N SER A 172 -10.02 7.04 3.85
CA SER A 172 -11.23 7.49 4.55
C SER A 172 -12.20 6.37 4.91
N TYR A 173 -12.38 5.38 4.01
CA TYR A 173 -13.32 4.30 4.24
C TYR A 173 -12.76 3.14 5.07
N GLN A 174 -11.45 3.09 5.38
CA GLN A 174 -10.83 1.91 6.00
C GLN A 174 -11.46 1.55 7.35
N GLY A 175 -11.83 2.56 8.15
CA GLY A 175 -12.54 2.36 9.42
C GLY A 175 -14.01 1.93 9.28
N SER A 176 -14.59 2.10 8.10
CA SER A 176 -15.99 1.79 7.79
C SER A 176 -16.14 0.50 6.98
N LEU A 177 -15.05 -0.11 6.51
CA LEU A 177 -15.14 -1.36 5.77
C LEU A 177 -15.65 -2.50 6.67
N PRO A 178 -16.55 -3.37 6.16
CA PRO A 178 -16.97 -4.54 6.89
C PRO A 178 -15.80 -5.54 7.03
N SER A 179 -15.77 -6.27 8.14
CA SER A 179 -14.81 -7.37 8.30
C SER A 179 -15.11 -8.47 7.28
N LEU A 180 -14.08 -9.21 6.84
CA LEU A 180 -14.28 -10.33 5.91
C LEU A 180 -15.21 -11.38 6.57
N PRO A 181 -16.37 -11.71 5.96
CA PRO A 181 -17.30 -12.64 6.57
C PRO A 181 -16.73 -14.06 6.54
N LEU A 182 -17.03 -14.82 7.60
CA LEU A 182 -16.67 -16.21 7.74
C LEU A 182 -17.84 -17.11 7.29
N PRO A 183 -17.74 -17.85 6.17
CA PRO A 183 -18.81 -18.73 5.72
C PRO A 183 -19.06 -19.89 6.69
N ALA A 184 -20.29 -20.40 6.71
CA ALA A 184 -20.63 -21.60 7.47
C ALA A 184 -19.95 -22.83 6.85
N VAL A 185 -19.46 -23.76 7.68
CA VAL A 185 -18.81 -25.01 7.23
C VAL A 185 -19.69 -25.78 6.26
N LYS A 186 -20.99 -25.92 6.57
CA LYS A 186 -21.99 -26.57 5.72
C LYS A 186 -22.06 -25.99 4.31
N ASP A 187 -22.10 -24.65 4.20
CA ASP A 187 -22.15 -23.98 2.90
C ASP A 187 -20.83 -24.11 2.14
N THR A 188 -19.71 -24.07 2.85
CA THR A 188 -18.38 -24.33 2.28
C THR A 188 -18.28 -25.75 1.74
N MET A 189 -18.72 -26.77 2.49
CA MET A 189 -18.72 -28.18 2.05
C MET A 189 -19.64 -28.40 0.86
N ARG A 190 -20.85 -27.83 0.86
CA ARG A 190 -21.75 -27.88 -0.30
C ARG A 190 -21.12 -27.29 -1.56
N ARG A 191 -20.47 -26.12 -1.44
CA ARG A 191 -19.80 -25.46 -2.57
C ARG A 191 -18.58 -26.24 -3.04
N TYR A 192 -17.80 -26.80 -2.12
CA TYR A 192 -16.67 -27.68 -2.42
C TYR A 192 -17.10 -28.93 -3.20
N LEU A 193 -18.12 -29.65 -2.71
CA LEU A 193 -18.64 -30.83 -3.40
C LEU A 193 -19.16 -30.47 -4.79
N ARG A 194 -19.86 -29.33 -4.93
CA ARG A 194 -20.28 -28.83 -6.25
C ARG A 194 -19.10 -28.54 -7.18
N SER A 195 -17.99 -27.98 -6.67
CA SER A 195 -16.82 -27.64 -7.50
C SER A 195 -16.02 -28.87 -7.92
N VAL A 196 -15.95 -29.91 -7.10
CA VAL A 196 -15.22 -31.15 -7.46
C VAL A 196 -16.04 -32.15 -8.24
N ARG A 197 -17.39 -32.04 -8.22
CA ARG A 197 -18.27 -32.94 -8.96
C ARG A 197 -17.90 -33.12 -10.44
N PRO A 198 -17.68 -32.07 -11.24
CA PRO A 198 -17.33 -32.23 -12.66
C PRO A 198 -15.91 -32.78 -12.88
N LEU A 199 -15.08 -32.89 -11.82
CA LEU A 199 -13.69 -33.36 -11.89
C LEU A 199 -13.55 -34.83 -11.49
N LEU A 200 -14.59 -35.44 -10.93
CA LEU A 200 -14.52 -36.74 -10.29
C LEU A 200 -15.56 -37.71 -10.85
N GLU A 201 -15.13 -38.95 -11.10
CA GLU A 201 -16.01 -40.09 -11.31
C GLU A 201 -16.86 -40.37 -10.07
N ASP A 202 -18.00 -41.05 -10.24
CA ASP A 202 -18.98 -41.32 -9.20
C ASP A 202 -18.38 -41.96 -7.95
N LYS A 203 -17.54 -42.99 -8.11
CA LYS A 203 -16.88 -43.67 -7.00
C LYS A 203 -16.04 -42.72 -6.16
N ASN A 204 -15.26 -41.85 -6.81
CA ASN A 204 -14.40 -40.88 -6.13
C ASN A 204 -15.22 -39.74 -5.52
N TYR A 205 -16.29 -39.33 -6.19
CA TYR A 205 -17.22 -38.33 -5.69
C TYR A 205 -17.92 -38.80 -4.41
N SER A 206 -18.48 -40.01 -4.39
CA SER A 206 -19.12 -40.58 -3.19
C SER A 206 -18.13 -40.69 -2.02
N ARG A 207 -16.86 -40.97 -2.29
CA ARG A 207 -15.80 -40.90 -1.26
C ARG A 207 -15.63 -39.48 -0.72
N MET A 208 -15.59 -38.46 -1.59
CA MET A 208 -15.47 -37.06 -1.16
C MET A 208 -16.70 -36.59 -0.39
N GLU A 209 -17.91 -37.01 -0.77
CA GLU A 209 -19.14 -36.72 -0.02
C GLU A 209 -19.06 -37.25 1.41
N ARG A 210 -18.64 -38.51 1.58
CA ARG A 210 -18.45 -39.10 2.92
C ARG A 210 -17.43 -38.31 3.74
N LEU A 211 -16.25 -38.02 3.18
CA LEU A 211 -15.20 -37.28 3.89
C LEU A 211 -15.63 -35.84 4.25
N ALA A 212 -16.36 -35.17 3.36
CA ALA A 212 -16.91 -33.84 3.63
C ALA A 212 -17.95 -33.89 4.77
N GLY A 213 -18.80 -34.91 4.81
CA GLY A 213 -19.75 -35.12 5.90
C GLY A 213 -19.06 -35.42 7.24
N GLU A 214 -18.02 -36.26 7.23
CA GLU A 214 -17.18 -36.53 8.41
C GLU A 214 -16.46 -35.27 8.91
N PHE A 215 -15.94 -34.43 8.01
CA PHE A 215 -15.31 -33.17 8.37
C PHE A 215 -16.33 -32.17 8.94
N GLU A 216 -17.49 -32.00 8.29
CA GLU A 216 -18.56 -31.10 8.72
C GLU A 216 -19.07 -31.46 10.12
N SER A 217 -19.28 -32.75 10.39
CA SER A 217 -19.79 -33.24 11.67
C SER A 217 -18.69 -33.46 12.71
N GLY A 218 -17.43 -33.62 12.31
CA GLY A 218 -16.30 -33.87 13.19
C GLY A 218 -15.45 -32.63 13.47
N ILE A 219 -14.19 -32.70 13.07
CA ILE A 219 -13.15 -31.70 13.41
C ILE A 219 -13.44 -30.30 12.83
N GLY A 220 -14.18 -30.20 11.72
CA GLY A 220 -14.53 -28.93 11.08
C GLY A 220 -15.28 -27.98 12.02
N ARG A 221 -16.15 -28.51 12.91
CA ARG A 221 -16.83 -27.69 13.94
C ARG A 221 -15.86 -27.05 14.92
N LYS A 222 -14.83 -27.80 15.34
CA LYS A 222 -13.79 -27.32 16.26
C LYS A 222 -12.93 -26.24 15.59
N LEU A 223 -12.49 -26.48 14.36
CA LEU A 223 -11.70 -25.52 13.58
C LEU A 223 -12.49 -24.24 13.30
N GLN A 224 -13.78 -24.35 12.97
CA GLN A 224 -14.65 -23.19 12.75
C GLN A 224 -14.77 -22.31 14.01
N ARG A 225 -14.82 -22.90 15.21
CA ARG A 225 -14.83 -22.12 16.46
C ARG A 225 -13.56 -21.28 16.61
N TYR A 226 -12.39 -21.83 16.28
CA TYR A 226 -11.15 -21.07 16.28
C TYR A 226 -11.14 -19.95 15.23
N LEU A 227 -11.69 -20.20 14.03
CA LEU A 227 -11.83 -19.16 13.00
C LEU A 227 -12.79 -18.05 13.42
N VAL A 228 -13.90 -18.37 14.08
CA VAL A 228 -14.83 -17.38 14.64
C VAL A 228 -14.11 -16.51 15.67
N LEU A 229 -13.38 -17.12 16.61
CA LEU A 229 -12.59 -16.38 17.58
C LEU A 229 -11.59 -15.46 16.86
N LYS A 230 -10.81 -15.96 15.90
CA LYS A 230 -9.87 -15.14 15.11
C LYS A 230 -10.57 -13.98 14.40
N SER A 231 -11.77 -14.19 13.88
CA SER A 231 -12.54 -13.16 13.16
C SER A 231 -13.01 -12.00 14.06
N TRP A 232 -13.07 -12.19 15.38
CA TRP A 232 -13.39 -11.10 16.32
C TRP A 232 -12.21 -10.16 16.55
N TRP A 233 -10.98 -10.68 16.43
CA TRP A 233 -9.74 -9.94 16.69
C TRP A 233 -9.05 -9.43 15.42
N SER A 234 -9.59 -9.71 14.24
CA SER A 234 -9.02 -9.28 12.96
C SER A 234 -10.09 -8.73 12.01
N THR A 235 -9.78 -7.63 11.32
CA THR A 235 -10.60 -7.09 10.24
C THR A 235 -10.70 -8.05 9.06
N ASN A 236 -9.64 -8.85 8.84
CA ASN A 236 -9.61 -9.92 7.85
C ASN A 236 -8.89 -11.13 8.46
N TYR A 237 -9.65 -12.18 8.75
CA TYR A 237 -9.13 -13.39 9.39
C TYR A 237 -8.15 -14.20 8.51
N VAL A 238 -8.02 -13.86 7.22
CA VAL A 238 -7.22 -14.61 6.24
C VAL A 238 -5.91 -13.90 5.87
N SER A 239 -5.84 -12.56 5.94
CA SER A 239 -4.73 -11.78 5.35
C SER A 239 -3.34 -12.19 5.83
N ASP A 240 -3.14 -12.36 7.13
CA ASP A 240 -1.86 -12.77 7.73
C ASP A 240 -1.43 -14.17 7.29
N TRP A 241 -2.37 -15.11 7.25
CA TRP A 241 -2.11 -16.46 6.78
C TRP A 241 -1.93 -16.55 5.27
N TRP A 242 -2.64 -15.71 4.51
CA TRP A 242 -2.48 -15.62 3.07
C TRP A 242 -1.07 -15.15 2.73
N GLU A 243 -0.64 -14.03 3.33
CA GLU A 243 0.72 -13.50 3.15
C GLU A 243 1.78 -14.55 3.56
N GLU A 244 1.67 -15.12 4.76
CA GLU A 244 2.66 -16.06 5.29
C GLU A 244 2.70 -17.39 4.52
N TYR A 245 1.56 -18.08 4.39
CA TYR A 245 1.53 -19.46 3.91
C TYR A 245 1.43 -19.59 2.39
N VAL A 246 0.77 -18.65 1.71
CA VAL A 246 0.64 -18.71 0.24
C VAL A 246 1.88 -18.13 -0.43
N TYR A 247 2.43 -17.05 0.10
CA TYR A 247 3.59 -16.39 -0.53
C TYR A 247 4.89 -16.62 0.23
N LEU A 248 4.97 -16.23 1.50
CA LEU A 248 6.26 -16.10 2.18
C LEU A 248 6.92 -17.43 2.57
N ARG A 249 6.16 -18.51 2.79
CA ARG A 249 6.71 -19.85 3.09
C ARG A 249 7.01 -20.70 1.87
N GLY A 250 6.45 -20.37 0.71
CA GLY A 250 6.79 -21.06 -0.55
C GLY A 250 8.30 -20.98 -0.79
N ARG A 251 8.97 -22.12 -1.02
CA ARG A 251 10.43 -22.18 -1.25
C ARG A 251 10.81 -22.26 -2.74
N ALA A 252 9.82 -22.41 -3.60
CA ALA A 252 10.01 -22.40 -5.05
C ALA A 252 10.47 -21.02 -5.56
N PRO A 253 11.18 -20.97 -6.70
CA PRO A 253 11.45 -19.75 -7.46
C PRO A 253 10.22 -18.85 -7.61
N ILE A 254 10.31 -17.56 -7.33
CA ILE A 254 9.16 -16.63 -7.45
C ILE A 254 9.01 -16.03 -8.85
N MET A 255 10.09 -15.98 -9.64
CA MET A 255 10.14 -15.33 -10.96
C MET A 255 8.96 -15.69 -11.89
N ILE A 256 8.60 -16.97 -11.98
CA ILE A 256 7.49 -17.47 -12.82
C ILE A 256 6.33 -18.01 -11.97
N ASN A 257 6.61 -18.62 -10.81
CA ASN A 257 5.58 -19.29 -10.02
C ASN A 257 4.74 -18.34 -9.16
N SER A 258 5.16 -17.07 -9.02
CA SER A 258 4.46 -16.10 -8.17
C SER A 258 4.40 -14.70 -8.76
N ASN A 259 5.52 -14.17 -9.27
CA ASN A 259 5.54 -12.82 -9.84
C ASN A 259 4.60 -12.72 -11.04
N PHE A 260 4.03 -11.55 -11.22
CA PHE A 260 3.18 -11.24 -12.36
C PHE A 260 3.78 -10.09 -13.16
N TYR A 261 3.26 -9.89 -14.36
CA TYR A 261 3.69 -8.82 -15.24
C TYR A 261 2.50 -8.03 -15.75
N GLY A 262 2.80 -6.88 -16.33
CA GLY A 262 1.84 -6.16 -17.14
C GLY A 262 2.54 -5.31 -18.18
N THR A 263 1.81 -4.96 -19.21
CA THR A 263 2.28 -4.14 -20.31
C THR A 263 1.57 -2.79 -20.29
N ASP A 264 2.22 -1.77 -20.82
CA ASP A 264 1.51 -0.53 -21.14
C ASP A 264 0.51 -0.74 -22.29
N ALA A 265 -0.24 0.31 -22.65
CA ALA A 265 -1.15 0.31 -23.78
C ALA A 265 -0.41 -0.06 -25.07
N ILE A 266 -0.50 -1.33 -25.48
CA ILE A 266 0.24 -1.92 -26.62
C ILE A 266 -0.04 -1.15 -27.92
N ILE A 267 -1.24 -0.62 -28.07
CA ILE A 267 -1.68 0.14 -29.25
C ILE A 267 -1.09 1.57 -29.30
N VAL A 268 -0.52 2.09 -28.22
CA VAL A 268 0.07 3.43 -28.17
C VAL A 268 1.58 3.31 -28.05
N HIS A 269 2.30 4.09 -28.87
CA HIS A 269 3.75 4.18 -28.81
C HIS A 269 4.19 5.64 -28.62
N PRO A 270 4.26 6.15 -27.37
CA PRO A 270 4.44 7.58 -27.12
C PRO A 270 5.80 8.14 -27.56
N THR A 271 6.86 7.32 -27.57
CA THR A 271 8.20 7.72 -27.99
C THR A 271 9.06 6.48 -28.26
N PHE A 272 9.99 6.60 -29.20
CA PHE A 272 11.01 5.59 -29.49
C PHE A 272 12.30 5.79 -28.67
N VAL A 273 12.37 6.82 -27.83
CA VAL A 273 13.56 7.15 -27.03
C VAL A 273 13.44 6.49 -25.65
N GLN A 274 14.20 5.42 -25.43
CA GLN A 274 14.20 4.65 -24.17
C GLN A 274 14.41 5.51 -22.92
N SER A 275 15.45 6.36 -22.91
CA SER A 275 15.77 7.21 -21.75
C SER A 275 14.67 8.23 -21.45
N ALA A 276 14.10 8.86 -22.49
CA ALA A 276 12.99 9.79 -22.35
C ALA A 276 11.74 9.08 -21.78
N ARG A 277 11.46 7.86 -22.25
CA ARG A 277 10.37 7.03 -21.72
C ARG A 277 10.58 6.70 -20.25
N ALA A 278 11.76 6.17 -19.91
CA ALA A 278 12.14 5.83 -18.55
C ALA A 278 12.01 7.04 -17.61
N ALA A 279 12.49 8.21 -18.04
CA ALA A 279 12.44 9.45 -17.26
C ALA A 279 11.03 9.90 -16.93
N ASN A 280 10.15 9.94 -17.93
CA ASN A 280 8.76 10.36 -17.75
C ASN A 280 8.00 9.39 -16.83
N VAL A 281 8.19 8.08 -17.02
CA VAL A 281 7.50 7.07 -16.19
C VAL A 281 8.03 7.09 -14.75
N CYS A 282 9.34 7.21 -14.54
CA CYS A 282 9.90 7.34 -13.20
C CYS A 282 9.38 8.60 -12.49
N HIS A 283 9.35 9.74 -13.19
CA HIS A 283 8.81 10.98 -12.65
C HIS A 283 7.32 10.82 -12.27
N ALA A 284 6.51 10.24 -13.15
CA ALA A 284 5.11 9.95 -12.89
C ALA A 284 4.91 9.00 -11.70
N ALA A 285 5.74 7.97 -11.56
CA ALA A 285 5.71 7.04 -10.44
C ALA A 285 5.97 7.75 -9.10
N PHE A 286 6.90 8.71 -9.04
CA PHE A 286 7.11 9.53 -7.85
C PHE A 286 5.99 10.53 -7.57
N ILE A 287 5.34 11.09 -8.61
CA ILE A 287 4.12 11.89 -8.43
C ILE A 287 3.03 11.02 -7.80
N PHE A 288 2.80 9.82 -8.33
CA PHE A 288 1.80 8.89 -7.82
C PHE A 288 2.10 8.47 -6.38
N ARG A 289 3.36 8.13 -6.08
CA ARG A 289 3.81 7.88 -4.71
C ARG A 289 3.51 9.05 -3.77
N ARG A 290 3.78 10.28 -4.19
CA ARG A 290 3.48 11.48 -3.40
C ARG A 290 1.98 11.61 -3.11
N GLN A 291 1.12 11.26 -4.06
CA GLN A 291 -0.34 11.27 -3.86
C GLN A 291 -0.78 10.19 -2.86
N ILE A 292 -0.18 8.99 -2.88
CA ILE A 292 -0.40 7.94 -1.87
C ILE A 292 0.04 8.44 -0.49
N ASP A 293 1.26 8.95 -0.39
CA ASP A 293 1.87 9.44 0.85
C ASP A 293 1.07 10.56 1.51
N ARG A 294 0.44 11.40 0.70
CA ARG A 294 -0.44 12.49 1.13
C ARG A 294 -1.91 12.09 1.20
N GLN A 295 -2.23 10.84 0.85
CA GLN A 295 -3.60 10.31 0.81
C GLN A 295 -4.55 11.14 -0.06
N GLU A 296 -4.00 11.79 -1.10
CA GLU A 296 -4.73 12.66 -2.04
C GLU A 296 -5.48 11.86 -3.11
N LEU A 297 -5.12 10.58 -3.30
CA LEU A 297 -5.85 9.69 -4.19
C LEU A 297 -7.26 9.43 -3.65
N MET A 298 -8.22 9.42 -4.57
CA MET A 298 -9.57 8.97 -4.26
C MET A 298 -9.55 7.44 -4.05
N PRO A 299 -10.31 6.91 -3.08
CA PRO A 299 -10.45 5.47 -2.91
C PRO A 299 -11.10 4.85 -4.15
N ILE A 300 -10.70 3.62 -4.48
CA ILE A 300 -11.32 2.87 -5.57
C ILE A 300 -12.75 2.50 -5.15
N MET A 301 -13.71 2.77 -6.04
CA MET A 301 -15.13 2.50 -5.81
C MET A 301 -15.65 1.46 -6.82
N ALA A 302 -16.05 0.29 -6.34
CA ALA A 302 -16.79 -0.66 -7.15
C ALA A 302 -18.18 -0.10 -7.49
N SER A 303 -18.50 -0.10 -8.79
CA SER A 303 -19.73 0.51 -9.33
C SER A 303 -19.94 1.97 -8.89
N GLY A 304 -18.85 2.70 -8.59
CA GLY A 304 -18.89 4.09 -8.15
C GLY A 304 -19.51 4.33 -6.77
N THR A 305 -19.74 3.29 -5.94
CA THR A 305 -20.43 3.45 -4.64
C THR A 305 -19.88 2.56 -3.52
N VAL A 306 -19.37 1.37 -3.82
CA VAL A 306 -18.80 0.50 -2.78
C VAL A 306 -17.29 0.73 -2.71
N PRO A 307 -16.75 1.29 -1.61
CA PRO A 307 -15.31 1.48 -1.48
C PRO A 307 -14.58 0.14 -1.35
N LEU A 308 -13.40 0.05 -1.94
CA LEU A 308 -12.49 -1.08 -1.78
C LEU A 308 -11.39 -0.76 -0.75
N CYS A 309 -10.76 -1.80 -0.21
CA CYS A 309 -9.63 -1.63 0.70
C CYS A 309 -8.42 -1.06 -0.05
N SER A 310 -7.85 0.02 0.49
CA SER A 310 -6.65 0.67 -0.07
C SER A 310 -5.35 0.24 0.65
N ALA A 311 -5.37 -0.75 1.54
CA ALA A 311 -4.23 -1.02 2.44
C ALA A 311 -2.93 -1.40 1.68
N GLN A 312 -3.07 -2.03 0.53
CA GLN A 312 -1.95 -2.47 -0.31
C GLN A 312 -1.13 -1.29 -0.87
N TYR A 313 -1.72 -0.09 -1.02
CA TYR A 313 -1.03 1.09 -1.54
C TYR A 313 0.19 1.50 -0.70
N GLU A 314 0.16 1.22 0.61
CA GLU A 314 1.29 1.49 1.51
C GLU A 314 2.56 0.76 1.06
N ARG A 315 2.40 -0.46 0.53
CA ARG A 315 3.51 -1.36 0.20
C ARG A 315 3.94 -1.29 -1.28
N THR A 316 3.32 -0.45 -2.11
CA THR A 316 3.66 -0.35 -3.53
C THR A 316 5.11 0.08 -3.75
N PHE A 317 5.57 1.10 -3.02
CA PHE A 317 6.92 1.67 -3.15
C PHE A 317 7.80 1.30 -1.95
N ASN A 318 9.12 1.35 -2.13
CA ASN A 318 10.12 1.07 -1.08
C ASN A 318 9.97 -0.31 -0.43
N THR A 319 9.30 -1.26 -1.07
CA THR A 319 9.09 -2.60 -0.52
C THR A 319 9.98 -3.60 -1.23
N CYS A 320 10.48 -4.59 -0.48
CA CYS A 320 11.25 -5.71 -1.01
C CYS A 320 10.94 -6.95 -0.19
N ARG A 321 10.82 -8.10 -0.86
CA ARG A 321 10.71 -9.40 -0.22
C ARG A 321 12.10 -9.97 0.06
N LEU A 322 12.49 -9.98 1.32
CA LEU A 322 13.79 -10.50 1.73
C LEU A 322 13.73 -12.02 1.87
N PRO A 323 14.67 -12.78 1.26
CA PRO A 323 14.70 -14.23 1.38
C PRO A 323 15.05 -14.65 2.80
N GLY A 324 14.36 -15.66 3.32
CA GLY A 324 14.72 -16.35 4.56
C GLY A 324 14.86 -17.85 4.34
N VAL A 325 15.46 -18.57 5.29
CA VAL A 325 15.68 -20.02 5.14
C VAL A 325 14.34 -20.77 5.13
N ASP A 326 13.46 -20.47 6.08
CA ASP A 326 12.16 -21.15 6.21
C ASP A 326 10.97 -20.29 5.79
N SER A 327 11.05 -18.97 6.03
CA SER A 327 10.04 -18.01 5.60
C SER A 327 10.72 -16.72 5.18
N ASP A 328 10.26 -16.15 4.08
CA ASP A 328 10.71 -14.83 3.60
C ASP A 328 10.06 -13.72 4.44
N LYS A 329 10.53 -12.48 4.26
CA LYS A 329 9.96 -11.32 4.95
C LYS A 329 9.68 -10.20 3.97
N LEU A 330 8.44 -9.72 3.96
CA LEU A 330 8.08 -8.47 3.31
C LEU A 330 8.56 -7.30 4.16
N VAL A 331 9.48 -6.52 3.62
CA VAL A 331 10.03 -5.35 4.30
C VAL A 331 9.68 -4.10 3.52
N HIS A 332 8.89 -3.23 4.15
CA HIS A 332 8.65 -1.88 3.69
C HIS A 332 9.70 -0.94 4.31
N PHE A 333 10.56 -0.39 3.47
CA PHE A 333 11.58 0.55 3.90
C PHE A 333 11.02 1.96 4.00
N GLY A 334 11.50 2.73 4.98
CA GLY A 334 11.18 4.14 5.11
C GLY A 334 11.59 4.95 3.86
N ASP A 335 11.14 6.20 3.81
CA ASP A 335 11.17 7.05 2.63
C ASP A 335 12.48 7.07 1.83
N SER A 336 12.51 6.31 0.73
CA SER A 336 13.63 6.31 -0.21
C SER A 336 13.53 7.45 -1.22
N THR A 337 14.66 8.03 -1.58
CA THR A 337 14.78 9.14 -2.54
C THR A 337 15.53 8.74 -3.82
N HIS A 338 15.82 7.45 -3.98
CA HIS A 338 16.54 6.91 -5.13
C HIS A 338 15.82 5.69 -5.70
N ILE A 339 16.13 5.39 -6.95
CA ILE A 339 15.81 4.13 -7.62
C ILE A 339 17.12 3.38 -7.90
N VAL A 340 16.99 2.11 -8.26
CA VAL A 340 18.10 1.36 -8.86
C VAL A 340 17.78 1.09 -10.31
N VAL A 341 18.75 1.33 -11.18
CA VAL A 341 18.68 1.02 -12.61
C VAL A 341 19.58 -0.17 -12.89
N MET A 342 19.04 -1.17 -13.58
CA MET A 342 19.78 -2.30 -14.13
C MET A 342 19.97 -2.05 -15.62
N HIS A 343 21.22 -2.04 -16.08
CA HIS A 343 21.54 -1.93 -17.50
C HIS A 343 22.83 -2.70 -17.80
N ASN A 344 22.82 -3.50 -18.86
CA ASN A 344 23.95 -4.30 -19.32
C ASN A 344 24.71 -5.06 -18.21
N GLY A 345 23.96 -5.67 -17.28
CA GLY A 345 24.53 -6.47 -16.19
C GLY A 345 25.07 -5.68 -14.99
N ARG A 346 24.81 -4.36 -14.92
CA ARG A 346 25.30 -3.49 -13.84
C ARG A 346 24.17 -2.80 -13.11
N PHE A 347 24.45 -2.36 -11.89
CA PHE A 347 23.49 -1.71 -11.01
C PHE A 347 23.89 -0.26 -10.74
N PHE A 348 22.99 0.68 -11.04
CA PHE A 348 23.21 2.10 -10.85
C PHE A 348 22.22 2.64 -9.83
N LYS A 349 22.73 3.26 -8.77
CA LYS A 349 21.90 4.00 -7.81
C LYS A 349 21.63 5.40 -8.37
N VAL A 350 20.38 5.68 -8.70
CA VAL A 350 19.99 6.96 -9.31
C VAL A 350 19.21 7.80 -8.30
N PRO A 351 19.76 8.93 -7.82
CA PRO A 351 19.00 9.86 -6.99
C PRO A 351 17.91 10.54 -7.82
N CYS A 352 16.69 10.56 -7.29
CA CYS A 352 15.54 11.17 -7.97
C CYS A 352 15.12 12.51 -7.36
N TYR A 353 15.79 12.94 -6.29
CA TYR A 353 15.52 14.20 -5.61
C TYR A 353 16.81 15.01 -5.45
N TYR A 354 16.73 16.31 -5.70
CA TYR A 354 17.79 17.27 -5.42
C TYR A 354 17.26 18.39 -4.53
N LYS A 355 17.94 18.67 -3.42
CA LYS A 355 17.47 19.59 -2.36
C LYS A 355 15.99 19.34 -1.99
N GLY A 356 15.58 18.06 -2.05
CA GLY A 356 14.24 17.49 -1.82
C GLY A 356 13.11 18.01 -2.72
N GLN A 357 13.44 18.54 -3.89
CA GLN A 357 12.54 18.61 -5.02
C GLN A 357 12.73 17.37 -5.89
N LEU A 358 11.64 16.85 -6.46
CA LEU A 358 11.68 15.75 -7.42
C LEU A 358 12.31 16.28 -8.72
N LEU A 359 13.29 15.56 -9.26
CA LEU A 359 13.92 15.91 -10.53
C LEU A 359 12.90 15.89 -11.67
N ALA A 360 13.00 16.86 -12.57
CA ALA A 360 12.20 16.94 -13.79
C ALA A 360 12.54 15.77 -14.74
N PRO A 361 11.63 15.40 -15.65
CA PRO A 361 11.89 14.33 -16.62
C PRO A 361 13.19 14.54 -17.42
N VAL A 362 13.48 15.79 -17.85
CA VAL A 362 14.72 16.08 -18.59
C VAL A 362 15.99 15.81 -17.77
N GLU A 363 15.97 16.07 -16.46
CA GLU A 363 17.11 15.82 -15.57
C GLU A 363 17.32 14.32 -15.31
N LEU A 364 16.21 13.57 -15.17
CA LEU A 364 16.27 12.11 -15.09
C LEU A 364 16.72 11.49 -16.41
N GLN A 365 16.30 12.04 -17.54
CA GLN A 365 16.71 11.58 -18.87
C GLN A 365 18.22 11.69 -19.05
N ILE A 366 18.84 12.81 -18.66
CA ILE A 366 20.30 12.98 -18.71
C ILE A 366 21.01 11.87 -17.90
N GLN A 367 20.47 11.50 -16.73
CA GLN A 367 21.04 10.40 -15.93
C GLN A 367 20.89 9.05 -16.64
N PHE A 368 19.75 8.77 -17.27
CA PHE A 368 19.54 7.54 -18.03
C PHE A 368 20.39 7.50 -19.31
N ASP A 369 20.55 8.61 -20.03
CA ASP A 369 21.44 8.69 -21.19
C ASP A 369 22.89 8.37 -20.80
N ARG A 370 23.36 8.88 -19.64
CA ARG A 370 24.69 8.54 -19.11
C ARG A 370 24.83 7.05 -18.79
N ILE A 371 23.77 6.40 -18.32
CA ILE A 371 23.76 4.96 -18.03
C ILE A 371 23.78 4.16 -19.34
N LEU A 372 22.96 4.52 -20.33
CA LEU A 372 22.91 3.87 -21.64
C LEU A 372 24.22 4.04 -22.42
N GLN A 373 24.90 5.17 -22.26
CA GLN A 373 26.20 5.44 -22.87
C GLN A 373 27.37 4.83 -22.08
N ASN A 374 27.12 4.25 -20.90
CA ASN A 374 28.17 3.67 -20.07
C ASN A 374 28.68 2.36 -20.70
N LYS A 375 29.97 2.35 -21.08
CA LYS A 375 30.63 1.19 -21.72
C LYS A 375 31.42 0.30 -20.75
N THR A 376 31.39 0.61 -19.46
CA THR A 376 32.15 -0.14 -18.46
C THR A 376 31.54 -1.53 -18.31
N GLN A 377 32.39 -2.55 -18.36
CA GLN A 377 31.95 -3.94 -18.24
C GLN A 377 31.58 -4.28 -16.79
N PRO A 378 30.63 -5.20 -16.58
CA PRO A 378 30.36 -5.76 -15.26
C PRO A 378 31.57 -6.49 -14.72
N ASP A 379 31.75 -6.48 -13.40
CA ASP A 379 32.74 -7.34 -12.73
C ASP A 379 32.36 -8.83 -12.89
N ASP A 380 33.30 -9.74 -12.64
CA ASP A 380 33.08 -11.17 -12.75
C ASP A 380 31.87 -11.62 -11.92
N GLY A 381 30.85 -12.13 -12.61
CA GLY A 381 29.59 -12.56 -12.01
C GLY A 381 28.58 -11.45 -11.70
N GLU A 382 28.95 -10.16 -11.77
CA GLU A 382 28.03 -9.03 -11.49
C GLU A 382 26.81 -9.08 -12.41
N LYS A 383 27.04 -9.40 -13.70
CA LYS A 383 25.99 -9.56 -14.73
C LYS A 383 24.89 -10.53 -14.32
N LEU A 384 25.23 -11.56 -13.54
CA LEU A 384 24.32 -12.64 -13.16
C LEU A 384 23.72 -12.47 -11.77
N LEU A 385 24.03 -11.38 -11.04
CA LEU A 385 23.59 -11.20 -9.65
C LEU A 385 22.07 -11.26 -9.48
N GLY A 386 21.29 -10.75 -10.43
CA GLY A 386 19.82 -10.82 -10.38
C GLY A 386 19.28 -12.26 -10.36
N ALA A 387 20.03 -13.24 -10.88
CA ALA A 387 19.65 -14.66 -10.89
C ALA A 387 19.46 -15.23 -9.49
N LEU A 388 20.15 -14.65 -8.49
CA LEU A 388 19.96 -15.03 -7.09
C LEU A 388 18.50 -14.82 -6.64
N THR A 389 17.85 -13.76 -7.13
CA THR A 389 16.44 -13.48 -6.81
C THR A 389 15.46 -14.34 -7.64
N ALA A 390 15.91 -14.86 -8.78
CA ALA A 390 15.13 -15.72 -9.66
C ALA A 390 15.08 -17.19 -9.18
N GLY A 391 16.13 -17.66 -8.51
CA GLY A 391 16.27 -19.04 -8.08
C GLY A 391 15.43 -19.44 -6.85
N PRO A 392 15.62 -20.66 -6.32
CA PRO A 392 14.94 -21.13 -5.12
C PRO A 392 15.27 -20.27 -3.89
N ARG A 393 14.30 -20.09 -2.98
CA ARG A 393 14.39 -19.11 -1.89
C ARG A 393 15.47 -19.43 -0.85
N ARG A 394 15.66 -20.72 -0.55
CA ARG A 394 16.66 -21.19 0.44
C ARG A 394 18.11 -20.91 0.03
N PRO A 395 18.58 -21.33 -1.17
CA PRO A 395 19.89 -20.94 -1.68
C PRO A 395 20.09 -19.43 -1.70
N TRP A 396 19.07 -18.66 -2.10
CA TRP A 396 19.15 -17.21 -2.08
C TRP A 396 19.34 -16.66 -0.66
N ALA A 397 18.54 -17.12 0.31
CA ALA A 397 18.69 -16.72 1.71
C ALA A 397 20.10 -17.01 2.27
N GLN A 398 20.65 -18.19 1.95
CA GLN A 398 22.00 -18.58 2.37
C GLN A 398 23.09 -17.74 1.71
N ALA A 399 22.96 -17.45 0.40
CA ALA A 399 23.89 -16.58 -0.31
C ALA A 399 23.83 -15.14 0.22
N ARG A 400 22.63 -14.63 0.51
CA ARG A 400 22.42 -13.33 1.14
C ARG A 400 23.16 -13.23 2.49
N GLU A 401 22.99 -14.22 3.35
CA GLU A 401 23.64 -14.26 4.67
C GLU A 401 25.16 -14.42 4.56
N ARG A 402 25.65 -15.22 3.61
CA ARG A 402 27.09 -15.48 3.46
C ARG A 402 27.85 -14.32 2.83
N PHE A 403 27.29 -13.71 1.78
CA PHE A 403 28.03 -12.79 0.91
C PHE A 403 27.62 -11.32 1.05
N PHE A 404 26.46 -11.03 1.64
CA PHE A 404 25.91 -9.66 1.72
C PHE A 404 25.72 -9.16 3.17
N ARG A 405 26.30 -9.84 4.16
CA ARG A 405 26.16 -9.49 5.58
C ARG A 405 27.02 -8.29 6.00
N THR A 406 28.16 -8.05 5.35
CA THR A 406 29.13 -7.02 5.74
C THR A 406 29.76 -6.31 4.55
N GLY A 407 30.43 -5.19 4.79
CA GLY A 407 31.23 -4.47 3.80
C GLY A 407 30.43 -3.86 2.66
N VAL A 408 31.07 -3.72 1.50
CA VAL A 408 30.53 -3.10 0.29
C VAL A 408 29.28 -3.83 -0.19
N ASN A 409 29.28 -5.16 -0.19
CA ASN A 409 28.14 -5.97 -0.63
C ASN A 409 26.87 -5.68 0.19
N ARG A 410 27.00 -5.55 1.52
CA ARG A 410 25.87 -5.16 2.39
C ARG A 410 25.32 -3.80 1.99
N ALA A 411 26.20 -2.82 1.78
CA ALA A 411 25.79 -1.46 1.40
C ALA A 411 25.12 -1.42 0.02
N SER A 412 25.66 -2.15 -0.95
CA SER A 412 25.12 -2.29 -2.31
C SER A 412 23.75 -2.97 -2.30
N LEU A 413 23.61 -4.11 -1.61
CA LEU A 413 22.32 -4.79 -1.48
C LEU A 413 21.29 -3.92 -0.76
N MET A 414 21.69 -3.22 0.30
CA MET A 414 20.80 -2.28 1.00
C MET A 414 20.34 -1.15 0.08
N ALA A 415 21.17 -0.70 -0.87
CA ALA A 415 20.77 0.30 -1.86
C ALA A 415 19.69 -0.24 -2.82
N ILE A 416 19.78 -1.51 -3.23
CA ILE A 416 18.77 -2.18 -4.07
C ILE A 416 17.46 -2.40 -3.28
N GLU A 417 17.55 -3.02 -2.11
CA GLU A 417 16.39 -3.35 -1.28
C GLU A 417 15.61 -2.08 -0.88
N ARG A 418 16.31 -1.00 -0.51
CA ARG A 418 15.70 0.29 -0.14
C ARG A 418 15.27 1.16 -1.31
N ALA A 419 15.60 0.83 -2.56
CA ALA A 419 15.19 1.65 -3.71
C ALA A 419 13.66 1.84 -3.72
N ALA A 420 13.17 2.96 -4.27
CA ALA A 420 11.72 3.15 -4.39
C ALA A 420 11.07 2.07 -5.26
N PHE A 421 11.75 1.72 -6.35
CA PHE A 421 11.49 0.62 -7.29
C PHE A 421 12.76 0.39 -8.10
N VAL A 422 12.77 -0.66 -8.94
CA VAL A 422 13.88 -0.96 -9.86
C VAL A 422 13.46 -0.62 -11.29
N VAL A 423 14.39 -0.14 -12.11
CA VAL A 423 14.20 0.09 -13.54
C VAL A 423 15.18 -0.80 -14.30
N ALA A 424 14.70 -1.64 -15.22
CA ALA A 424 15.55 -2.38 -16.15
C ALA A 424 15.53 -1.67 -17.51
N LEU A 425 16.69 -1.23 -17.98
CA LEU A 425 16.89 -0.67 -19.32
C LEU A 425 17.42 -1.78 -20.23
N GLU A 426 16.55 -2.34 -21.05
CA GLU A 426 16.89 -3.42 -21.98
C GLU A 426 17.75 -2.93 -23.13
N THR A 427 18.68 -3.78 -23.55
CA THR A 427 19.48 -3.58 -24.77
C THR A 427 18.78 -4.14 -26.00
N ASP A 428 17.86 -5.07 -25.80
CA ASP A 428 17.20 -5.75 -26.90
C ASP A 428 15.98 -4.91 -27.29
N SER A 429 15.95 -4.42 -28.52
CA SER A 429 14.68 -4.07 -29.15
C SER A 429 13.91 -5.37 -29.30
N SER A 430 12.85 -5.57 -28.52
CA SER A 430 11.93 -6.69 -28.75
C SER A 430 11.61 -6.68 -30.24
N PRO A 431 11.75 -7.83 -30.93
CA PRO A 431 11.39 -7.92 -32.33
C PRO A 431 9.89 -7.68 -32.41
N TYR A 432 9.50 -6.43 -32.59
CA TYR A 432 8.22 -6.08 -33.17
C TYR A 432 8.32 -6.43 -34.67
N ASN A 433 8.54 -7.72 -34.95
CA ASN A 433 8.60 -8.30 -36.28
C ASN A 433 7.17 -8.38 -36.85
N ALA A 434 7.05 -8.48 -38.17
CA ALA A 434 5.79 -8.30 -38.89
C ALA A 434 4.69 -9.36 -38.66
N ASP A 435 4.91 -10.38 -37.82
CA ASP A 435 3.88 -11.37 -37.47
C ASP A 435 3.16 -10.99 -36.16
N PRO A 436 1.88 -10.57 -36.20
CA PRO A 436 1.18 -10.02 -35.04
C PRO A 436 1.05 -10.98 -33.85
N GLY A 437 1.13 -12.30 -34.07
CA GLY A 437 0.92 -13.32 -33.03
C GLY A 437 2.10 -13.50 -32.09
N THR A 438 3.30 -13.73 -32.61
CA THR A 438 4.49 -14.10 -31.82
C THR A 438 5.17 -12.90 -31.14
N VAL A 439 4.95 -11.69 -31.67
CA VAL A 439 5.50 -10.45 -31.11
C VAL A 439 5.01 -10.18 -29.70
N LEU A 440 3.74 -10.48 -29.44
CA LEU A 440 3.18 -10.26 -28.11
C LEU A 440 3.74 -11.26 -27.11
N ASP A 441 3.97 -12.51 -27.53
CA ASP A 441 4.55 -13.55 -26.68
C ASP A 441 5.97 -13.17 -26.24
N ASP A 442 6.85 -12.79 -27.17
CA ASP A 442 8.22 -12.37 -26.85
C ASP A 442 8.26 -11.16 -25.92
N PHE A 443 7.38 -10.18 -26.17
CA PHE A 443 7.25 -9.01 -25.32
C PHE A 443 6.79 -9.38 -23.91
N VAL A 444 5.80 -10.26 -23.80
CA VAL A 444 5.30 -10.79 -22.53
C VAL A 444 6.36 -11.59 -21.79
N HIS A 445 7.10 -12.48 -22.45
CA HIS A 445 8.21 -13.23 -21.86
C HIS A 445 9.27 -12.29 -21.28
N THR A 446 9.58 -11.20 -21.99
CA THR A 446 10.51 -10.16 -21.54
C THR A 446 10.01 -9.46 -20.27
N MET A 447 8.70 -9.21 -20.16
CA MET A 447 8.10 -8.59 -18.97
C MET A 447 7.95 -9.56 -17.80
N LEU A 448 7.69 -10.85 -18.06
CA LEU A 448 7.51 -11.86 -17.03
C LEU A 448 8.84 -12.29 -16.39
N HIS A 449 9.81 -12.73 -17.19
CA HIS A 449 11.06 -13.30 -16.66
C HIS A 449 12.34 -12.73 -17.29
N GLY A 450 12.25 -12.08 -18.46
CA GLY A 450 13.45 -11.58 -19.16
C GLY A 450 14.49 -12.69 -19.35
N LYS A 451 15.75 -12.36 -19.11
CA LYS A 451 16.89 -13.31 -19.18
C LYS A 451 17.11 -14.06 -17.85
N GLY A 452 16.28 -13.81 -16.83
CA GLY A 452 16.36 -14.44 -15.51
C GLY A 452 17.42 -13.86 -14.58
N TYR A 453 18.26 -12.93 -15.04
CA TYR A 453 19.27 -12.24 -14.24
C TYR A 453 19.25 -10.72 -14.36
N ASP A 454 18.42 -10.20 -15.26
CA ASP A 454 18.28 -8.80 -15.64
C ASP A 454 17.14 -8.09 -14.88
N ARG A 455 16.61 -8.72 -13.83
CA ARG A 455 15.58 -8.18 -12.95
C ARG A 455 15.94 -8.39 -11.48
N TRP A 456 15.30 -7.62 -10.62
CA TRP A 456 15.31 -7.88 -9.18
C TRP A 456 13.92 -8.38 -8.74
N PHE A 457 13.70 -9.69 -8.83
CA PHE A 457 12.37 -10.30 -8.67
C PHE A 457 11.77 -10.14 -7.26
N ASP A 458 12.61 -9.85 -6.27
CA ASP A 458 12.19 -9.57 -4.90
C ASP A 458 11.60 -8.16 -4.72
N LYS A 459 11.79 -7.25 -5.67
CA LYS A 459 11.29 -5.88 -5.56
C LYS A 459 9.78 -5.86 -5.76
N SER A 460 9.08 -5.00 -5.01
CA SER A 460 7.62 -4.83 -5.17
C SER A 460 7.21 -4.68 -6.64
N PHE A 461 7.96 -3.90 -7.40
CA PHE A 461 7.91 -3.92 -8.85
C PHE A 461 9.22 -3.44 -9.51
N ASN A 462 9.42 -3.92 -10.73
CA ASN A 462 10.44 -3.54 -11.68
C ASN A 462 9.74 -2.88 -12.89
N ILE A 463 10.17 -1.68 -13.26
CA ILE A 463 9.77 -1.05 -14.52
C ILE A 463 10.75 -1.48 -15.61
N ILE A 464 10.26 -2.02 -16.71
CA ILE A 464 11.11 -2.56 -17.77
C ILE A 464 10.91 -1.72 -19.02
N VAL A 465 11.96 -1.05 -19.46
CA VAL A 465 11.93 -0.15 -20.63
C VAL A 465 12.80 -0.73 -21.72
N MET A 466 12.18 -1.01 -22.87
CA MET A 466 12.84 -1.55 -24.05
C MET A 466 13.64 -0.49 -24.80
N GLU A 467 14.61 -0.92 -25.61
CA GLU A 467 15.42 -0.02 -26.45
C GLU A 467 14.53 0.87 -27.34
N ASN A 468 13.45 0.30 -27.89
CA ASN A 468 12.49 1.02 -28.70
C ASN A 468 11.49 1.88 -27.91
N GLY A 469 11.64 2.05 -26.59
CA GLY A 469 10.73 2.85 -25.77
C GLY A 469 9.41 2.16 -25.37
N ARG A 470 9.17 0.90 -25.77
CA ARG A 470 8.09 0.09 -25.19
C ARG A 470 8.36 -0.16 -23.70
N ILE A 471 7.30 -0.33 -22.92
CA ILE A 471 7.41 -0.47 -21.47
C ILE A 471 6.41 -1.50 -20.93
N GLY A 472 6.83 -2.19 -19.89
CA GLY A 472 5.98 -2.98 -19.03
C GLY A 472 6.56 -3.05 -17.63
N PHE A 473 6.08 -4.00 -16.84
CA PHE A 473 6.58 -4.20 -15.48
C PHE A 473 6.54 -5.68 -15.10
N ASN A 474 7.40 -6.02 -14.14
CA ASN A 474 7.34 -7.26 -13.36
C ASN A 474 7.07 -6.88 -11.90
N ALA A 475 6.22 -7.61 -11.19
CA ALA A 475 5.90 -7.32 -9.80
C ALA A 475 5.95 -8.58 -8.95
N GLU A 476 6.54 -8.45 -7.76
CA GLU A 476 6.41 -9.43 -6.68
C GLU A 476 4.96 -9.46 -6.22
N HIS A 477 4.40 -10.64 -5.96
CA HIS A 477 2.96 -10.76 -5.69
C HIS A 477 2.61 -10.68 -4.20
N GLY A 478 3.50 -11.11 -3.31
CA GLY A 478 3.23 -11.28 -1.89
C GLY A 478 2.93 -9.98 -1.13
N TRP A 479 3.33 -8.81 -1.63
CA TRP A 479 3.06 -7.54 -0.94
C TRP A 479 1.61 -7.05 -1.04
N ALA A 480 0.82 -7.57 -1.99
CA ALA A 480 -0.54 -7.13 -2.29
C ALA A 480 -1.59 -8.19 -1.91
#